data_AF-A0A9W6T4E5-F1
#
_entry.id   AF-A0A9W6T4E5-F1
#
_cell.length_a   1.000
_cell.length_b   1.000
_cell.length_c   1.000
_cell.angle_alpha   90.00
_cell.angle_beta   90.00
_cell.angle_gamma   90.00
#
_symmetry.space_group_name_H-M   'P 1'
#
loop_
_entity.id
_entity.type
_entity.pdbx_description
1 polymer ?
#
loop_
_entity_poly.entity_id
_entity_poly.type
_entity_poly.pdbx_seq_one_letter_code
_entity_poly.pdbx_strand_id
1 'polypeptide(L)'
;MNLSIEILTTVVELINCADKTVSVLKNINNSDDKEFEVLCIENRLKSLLPVLKSTEKSIRRDNLKADKPKLLQDLEIKASELWNSIAIFMRDNREEYTSSLCYAKVFATILLSLHESLNPSVSRKFRISECFIKTFYVCLDNDQKELAEVLKDNIDSFFNLLENLKDEYTTEEKVKYKEAKIRLSFMNIQFSLLEKNYNLCKFYESQANILENITDGYVKPIDGFNIARVFYNTGLTLFNENNLDESYIFLKKSCFVIEKIIEHNDVKVLEKEENFKNLRQSSLNLLIKCCIKKEDPYSIEESQKLLNLSLKVTPLTQNISKAY
;
A
#
# COMPACT_ATOMS: atom_id res chain seq x y z
N MET A 1 24.94 -2.33 24.81
CA MET A 1 25.58 -3.64 24.61
C MET A 1 26.16 -3.65 23.21
N ASN A 2 27.43 -4.05 23.04
CA ASN A 2 28.08 -4.05 21.73
C ASN A 2 27.60 -5.24 20.89
N LEU A 3 27.53 -5.07 19.57
CA LEU A 3 27.17 -6.14 18.64
C LEU A 3 28.21 -7.26 18.69
N SER A 4 27.76 -8.52 18.72
CA SER A 4 28.65 -9.67 18.58
C SER A 4 29.28 -9.71 17.19
N ILE A 5 30.43 -10.37 17.07
CA ILE A 5 31.12 -10.57 15.78
C ILE A 5 30.20 -11.31 14.80
N GLU A 6 29.45 -12.31 15.28
CA GLU A 6 28.50 -13.09 14.46
C GLU A 6 27.40 -12.21 13.85
N ILE A 7 26.80 -11.31 14.65
CA ILE A 7 25.77 -10.38 14.15
C ILE A 7 26.39 -9.44 13.11
N LEU A 8 27.60 -8.94 13.37
CA LEU A 8 28.28 -8.05 12.43
C LEU A 8 28.57 -8.73 11.09
N THR A 9 29.08 -9.96 11.11
CA THR A 9 29.31 -10.75 9.89
C THR A 9 28.01 -10.99 9.14
N THR A 10 26.95 -11.35 9.85
CA THR A 10 25.62 -11.56 9.26
C THR A 10 25.10 -10.29 8.58
N VAL A 11 25.21 -9.12 9.22
CA VAL A 11 24.80 -7.84 8.63
C VAL A 11 25.62 -7.54 7.37
N VAL A 12 26.92 -7.79 7.36
CA VAL A 12 27.78 -7.60 6.18
C VAL A 12 27.37 -8.52 5.03
N GLU A 13 27.07 -9.79 5.31
CA GLU A 13 26.57 -10.73 4.29
C GLU A 13 25.24 -10.28 3.69
N LEU A 14 24.33 -9.79 4.52
CA LEU A 14 23.05 -9.24 4.09
C LEU A 14 23.21 -8.00 3.19
N ILE A 15 24.14 -7.10 3.53
CA ILE A 15 24.51 -5.93 2.71
C ILE A 15 25.07 -6.38 1.35
N ASN A 16 26.03 -7.31 1.35
CA ASN A 16 26.64 -7.83 0.13
C ASN A 16 25.60 -8.52 -0.76
N CYS A 17 24.64 -9.23 -0.17
CA CYS A 17 23.55 -9.84 -0.89
C CYS A 17 22.65 -8.79 -1.58
N ALA A 18 22.33 -7.70 -0.87
CA ALA A 18 21.56 -6.58 -1.43
C ALA A 18 22.32 -5.92 -2.59
N ASP A 19 23.61 -5.63 -2.42
CA ASP A 19 24.46 -5.01 -3.45
C ASP A 19 24.56 -5.88 -4.72
N LYS A 20 24.82 -7.18 -4.55
CA LYS A 20 24.84 -8.12 -5.69
C LYS A 20 23.48 -8.17 -6.40
N THR A 21 22.37 -8.13 -5.66
CA THR A 21 21.03 -8.12 -6.25
C THR A 21 20.77 -6.85 -7.05
N VAL A 22 21.17 -5.68 -6.53
CA VAL A 22 21.10 -4.40 -7.26
C VAL A 22 21.90 -4.46 -8.55
N SER A 23 23.11 -5.02 -8.51
CA SER A 23 23.97 -5.17 -9.69
C SER A 23 23.30 -6.04 -10.77
N VAL A 24 22.72 -7.18 -10.38
CA VAL A 24 21.98 -8.04 -11.31
C VAL A 24 20.79 -7.29 -11.90
N LEU A 25 19.93 -6.68 -11.08
CA LEU A 25 18.74 -5.95 -11.55
C LEU A 25 19.08 -4.79 -12.51
N LYS A 26 20.22 -4.11 -12.32
CA LYS A 26 20.67 -3.04 -13.23
C LYS A 26 21.11 -3.57 -14.59
N ASN A 27 21.66 -4.79 -14.64
CA ASN A 27 22.22 -5.39 -15.85
C ASN A 27 21.31 -6.44 -16.49
N ILE A 28 20.19 -6.79 -15.86
CA ILE A 28 19.31 -7.89 -16.28
C ILE A 28 18.73 -7.68 -17.68
N ASN A 29 18.56 -6.43 -18.13
CA ASN A 29 18.12 -6.14 -19.49
C ASN A 29 19.14 -6.56 -20.57
N ASN A 30 20.39 -6.76 -20.19
CA ASN A 30 21.46 -7.28 -21.04
C ASN A 30 21.69 -8.79 -20.82
N SER A 31 20.89 -9.45 -19.98
CA SER A 31 20.97 -10.90 -19.78
C SER A 31 20.25 -11.63 -20.90
N ASP A 32 20.87 -12.70 -21.39
CA ASP A 32 20.27 -13.62 -22.36
C ASP A 32 19.12 -14.44 -21.74
N ASP A 33 19.12 -14.62 -20.41
CA ASP A 33 18.09 -15.34 -19.66
C ASP A 33 17.66 -14.53 -18.44
N LYS A 34 16.64 -13.69 -18.62
CA LYS A 34 16.10 -12.83 -17.55
C LYS A 34 15.34 -13.61 -16.50
N GLU A 35 14.62 -14.65 -16.91
CA GLU A 35 13.79 -15.45 -16.03
C GLU A 35 14.66 -16.20 -15.01
N PHE A 36 15.75 -16.81 -15.46
CA PHE A 36 16.73 -17.44 -14.58
C PHE A 36 17.32 -16.45 -13.56
N GLU A 37 17.71 -15.26 -13.99
CA GLU A 37 18.26 -14.22 -13.10
C GLU A 37 17.25 -13.78 -12.03
N VAL A 38 15.98 -13.56 -12.41
CA VAL A 38 14.90 -13.24 -11.46
C VAL A 38 14.70 -14.39 -10.47
N LEU A 39 14.66 -15.63 -10.94
CA LEU A 39 14.50 -16.81 -10.09
C LEU A 39 15.69 -16.97 -9.11
N CYS A 40 16.91 -16.70 -9.55
CA CYS A 40 18.10 -16.69 -8.68
C CYS A 40 18.01 -15.61 -7.60
N ILE A 41 17.52 -14.41 -7.94
CA ILE A 41 17.26 -13.36 -6.94
C ILE A 41 16.23 -13.83 -5.94
N GLU A 42 15.09 -14.34 -6.41
CA GLU A 42 13.99 -14.79 -5.58
C GLU A 42 14.44 -15.88 -4.59
N ASN A 43 15.08 -16.95 -5.07
CA ASN A 43 15.54 -18.07 -4.24
C ASN A 43 16.55 -17.64 -3.18
N ARG A 44 17.53 -16.82 -3.56
CA ARG A 44 18.53 -16.31 -2.63
C ARG A 44 17.89 -15.48 -1.53
N LEU A 45 17.04 -14.52 -1.88
CA LEU A 45 16.42 -13.64 -0.88
C LEU A 45 15.41 -14.38 -0.01
N LYS A 46 14.64 -15.32 -0.56
CA LYS A 46 13.77 -16.22 0.21
C LYS A 46 14.56 -17.00 1.26
N SER A 47 15.70 -17.58 0.89
CA SER A 47 16.52 -18.37 1.81
C SER A 47 17.14 -17.53 2.95
N LEU A 48 17.47 -16.26 2.69
CA LEU A 48 18.08 -15.36 3.67
C LEU A 48 17.06 -14.57 4.51
N LEU A 49 15.80 -14.51 4.08
CA LEU A 49 14.75 -13.76 4.77
C LEU A 49 14.55 -14.20 6.25
N PRO A 50 14.54 -15.50 6.60
CA PRO A 50 14.46 -15.93 8.00
C PRO A 50 15.65 -15.46 8.84
N VAL A 51 16.86 -15.49 8.27
CA VAL A 51 18.08 -15.01 8.94
C VAL A 51 17.96 -13.52 9.21
N LEU A 52 17.62 -12.73 8.19
CA LEU A 52 17.39 -11.29 8.32
C LEU A 52 16.36 -10.96 9.41
N LYS A 53 15.20 -11.63 9.41
CA LYS A 53 14.15 -11.43 10.43
C LYS A 53 14.63 -11.78 11.84
N SER A 54 15.36 -12.88 11.99
CA SER A 54 15.90 -13.31 13.29
C SER A 54 16.94 -12.32 13.82
N THR A 55 17.84 -11.84 12.96
CA THR A 55 18.87 -10.85 13.30
C THR A 55 18.23 -9.52 13.68
N GLU A 56 17.27 -9.02 12.90
CA GLU A 56 16.53 -7.79 13.18
C GLU A 56 15.80 -7.87 14.52
N LYS A 57 15.06 -8.96 14.75
CA LYS A 57 14.32 -9.19 16.00
C LYS A 57 15.25 -9.24 17.21
N SER A 58 16.41 -9.90 17.07
CA SER A 58 17.40 -10.00 18.17
C SER A 58 17.99 -8.63 18.51
N ILE A 59 18.40 -7.87 17.48
CA ILE A 59 18.92 -6.50 17.67
C ILE A 59 17.88 -5.61 18.35
N ARG A 60 16.63 -5.67 17.90
CA ARG A 60 15.53 -4.87 18.45
C ARG A 60 15.20 -5.26 19.88
N ARG A 61 15.06 -6.55 20.18
CA ARG A 61 14.76 -7.06 21.53
C ARG A 61 15.86 -6.68 22.52
N ASP A 62 17.11 -6.82 22.12
CA ASP A 62 18.26 -6.63 22.99
C ASP A 62 18.77 -5.17 22.98
N ASN A 63 18.05 -4.27 22.29
CA ASN A 63 18.38 -2.84 22.11
C ASN A 63 19.84 -2.62 21.69
N LEU A 64 20.34 -3.45 20.78
CA LEU A 64 21.72 -3.39 20.30
C LEU A 64 21.89 -2.18 19.38
N LYS A 65 22.94 -1.40 19.62
CA LYS A 65 23.31 -0.25 18.78
C LYS A 65 24.64 -0.52 18.10
N ALA A 66 24.77 -0.08 16.85
CA ALA A 66 26.04 -0.11 16.15
C ALA A 66 26.78 1.22 16.32
N ASP A 67 27.97 1.20 16.93
CA ASP A 67 28.92 2.31 16.83
C ASP A 67 29.90 2.07 15.67
N LYS A 68 29.33 1.85 14.48
CA LYS A 68 30.09 1.56 13.25
C LYS A 68 29.52 2.40 12.09
N PRO A 69 29.96 3.66 11.95
CA PRO A 69 29.37 4.60 11.00
C PRO A 69 29.35 4.09 9.55
N LYS A 70 30.46 3.48 9.10
CA LYS A 70 30.55 2.91 7.75
C LYS A 70 29.55 1.77 7.52
N LEU A 71 29.41 0.86 8.49
CA LEU A 71 28.46 -0.26 8.39
C LEU A 71 27.01 0.25 8.30
N LEU A 72 26.66 1.24 9.13
CA LEU A 72 25.33 1.86 9.12
C LEU A 72 25.04 2.55 7.79
N GLN A 73 26.01 3.31 7.28
CA GLN A 73 25.91 3.98 5.99
C GLN A 73 25.74 2.98 4.84
N ASP A 74 26.58 1.94 4.79
CA ASP A 74 26.50 0.90 3.76
C ASP A 74 25.14 0.18 3.83
N LEU A 75 24.65 -0.14 5.03
CA LEU A 75 23.35 -0.76 5.21
C LEU A 75 22.20 0.13 4.72
N GLU A 76 22.18 1.41 5.09
CA GLU A 76 21.14 2.35 4.65
C GLU A 76 21.13 2.49 3.13
N ILE A 77 22.31 2.69 2.52
CA ILE A 77 22.45 2.89 1.08
C ILE A 77 22.01 1.63 0.34
N LYS A 78 22.55 0.46 0.69
CA LYS A 78 22.27 -0.79 -0.05
C LYS A 78 20.84 -1.27 0.12
N ALA A 79 20.24 -1.10 1.29
CA ALA A 79 18.81 -1.39 1.48
C ALA A 79 17.93 -0.45 0.65
N SER A 80 18.26 0.85 0.61
CA SER A 80 17.52 1.85 -0.18
C SER A 80 17.67 1.63 -1.69
N GLU A 81 18.89 1.37 -2.16
CA GLU A 81 19.18 1.05 -3.55
C GLU A 81 18.42 -0.20 -4.00
N LEU A 82 18.44 -1.26 -3.19
CA LEU A 82 17.68 -2.49 -3.47
C LEU A 82 16.18 -2.20 -3.58
N TRP A 83 15.60 -1.51 -2.60
CA TRP A 83 14.18 -1.19 -2.61
C TRP A 83 13.77 -0.39 -3.86
N ASN A 84 14.57 0.61 -4.22
CA ASN A 84 14.33 1.45 -5.40
C ASN A 84 14.54 0.69 -6.72
N SER A 85 15.61 -0.10 -6.84
CA SER A 85 15.90 -0.89 -8.04
C SER A 85 14.78 -1.90 -8.33
N ILE A 86 14.25 -2.56 -7.29
CA ILE A 86 13.09 -3.45 -7.43
C ILE A 86 11.86 -2.66 -7.90
N ALA A 87 11.58 -1.50 -7.29
CA ALA A 87 10.43 -0.68 -7.66
C ALA A 87 10.50 -0.20 -9.12
N ILE A 88 11.68 0.23 -9.59
CA ILE A 88 11.92 0.60 -10.99
C ILE A 88 11.70 -0.60 -11.90
N PHE A 89 12.33 -1.73 -11.59
CA PHE A 89 12.23 -2.93 -12.43
C PHE A 89 10.80 -3.46 -12.55
N MET A 90 10.05 -3.54 -11.44
CA MET A 90 8.63 -3.92 -11.44
C MET A 90 7.77 -3.01 -12.31
N ARG A 91 8.04 -1.69 -12.28
CA ARG A 91 7.33 -0.71 -13.10
C ARG A 91 7.64 -0.89 -14.58
N ASP A 92 8.90 -1.12 -14.90
CA ASP A 92 9.38 -1.16 -16.29
C ASP A 92 9.01 -2.49 -17.00
N ASN A 93 8.84 -3.60 -16.25
CA ASN A 93 8.53 -4.94 -16.79
C ASN A 93 7.08 -5.39 -16.53
N ARG A 94 6.16 -4.45 -16.33
CA ARG A 94 4.68 -4.60 -16.24
C ARG A 94 4.20 -6.06 -16.06
N GLU A 95 4.16 -6.50 -14.79
CA GLU A 95 3.57 -7.76 -14.30
C GLU A 95 4.43 -9.03 -14.46
N GLU A 96 5.29 -9.15 -15.48
CA GLU A 96 5.97 -10.42 -15.84
C GLU A 96 6.82 -11.02 -14.70
N TYR A 97 7.41 -10.18 -13.85
CA TYR A 97 8.29 -10.61 -12.75
C TYR A 97 7.88 -10.07 -11.38
N THR A 98 6.75 -9.37 -11.31
CA THR A 98 6.37 -8.63 -10.10
C THR A 98 6.06 -9.57 -8.94
N SER A 99 5.43 -10.72 -9.21
CA SER A 99 5.17 -11.77 -8.21
C SER A 99 6.47 -12.28 -7.57
N SER A 100 7.43 -12.72 -8.39
CA SER A 100 8.75 -13.21 -7.92
C SER A 100 9.54 -12.16 -7.14
N LEU A 101 9.40 -10.88 -7.49
CA LEU A 101 10.11 -9.79 -6.84
C LEU A 101 9.41 -9.24 -5.59
N CYS A 102 8.19 -9.68 -5.25
CA CYS A 102 7.52 -9.30 -4.00
C CYS A 102 8.39 -9.66 -2.78
N TYR A 103 8.96 -10.86 -2.76
CA TYR A 103 9.90 -11.30 -1.72
C TYR A 103 11.13 -10.41 -1.62
N ALA A 104 11.68 -9.99 -2.76
CA ALA A 104 12.82 -9.09 -2.79
C ALA A 104 12.49 -7.74 -2.14
N LYS A 105 11.27 -7.25 -2.37
CA LYS A 105 10.79 -5.97 -1.81
C LYS A 105 10.54 -6.07 -0.30
N VAL A 106 10.04 -7.21 0.18
CA VAL A 106 9.94 -7.52 1.61
C VAL A 106 11.32 -7.56 2.25
N PHE A 107 12.26 -8.26 1.64
CA PHE A 107 13.63 -8.36 2.13
C PHE A 107 14.28 -6.97 2.26
N ALA A 108 14.18 -6.14 1.22
CA ALA A 108 14.70 -4.77 1.25
C ALA A 108 14.06 -3.91 2.36
N THR A 109 12.76 -4.08 2.59
CA THR A 109 12.04 -3.35 3.65
C THR A 109 12.48 -3.77 5.05
N ILE A 110 12.70 -5.07 5.28
CA ILE A 110 13.21 -5.56 6.56
C ILE A 110 14.68 -5.16 6.76
N LEU A 111 15.49 -5.05 5.70
CA LEU A 111 16.84 -4.47 5.81
C LEU A 111 16.82 -3.01 6.27
N LEU A 112 15.87 -2.21 5.78
CA LEU A 112 15.67 -0.85 6.29
C LEU A 112 15.24 -0.87 7.76
N SER A 113 14.38 -1.81 8.16
CA SER A 113 14.00 -2.04 9.57
C SER A 113 15.20 -2.39 10.47
N LEU A 114 16.10 -3.23 9.97
CA LEU A 114 17.35 -3.59 10.62
C LEU A 114 18.26 -2.36 10.80
N HIS A 115 18.40 -1.53 9.77
CA HIS A 115 19.14 -0.27 9.88
C HIS A 115 18.57 0.64 10.97
N GLU A 116 17.25 0.81 11.01
CA GLU A 116 16.58 1.62 12.03
C GLU A 116 16.75 1.03 13.43
N SER A 117 16.71 -0.28 13.58
CA SER A 117 16.95 -0.92 14.87
C SER A 117 18.37 -0.64 15.40
N LEU A 118 19.37 -0.63 14.50
CA LEU A 118 20.77 -0.34 14.85
C LEU A 118 21.06 1.16 15.05
N ASN A 119 20.29 2.03 14.38
CA ASN A 119 20.42 3.48 14.42
C ASN A 119 19.03 4.16 14.51
N PRO A 120 18.37 4.11 15.68
CA PRO A 120 16.97 4.52 15.81
C PRO A 120 16.76 6.01 15.56
N SER A 121 15.69 6.33 14.83
CA SER A 121 15.17 7.70 14.76
C SER A 121 13.70 7.71 14.36
N VAL A 122 12.93 8.68 14.89
CA VAL A 122 11.50 8.82 14.60
C VAL A 122 11.26 8.99 13.09
N SER A 123 12.06 9.84 12.43
CA SER A 123 11.99 10.04 10.98
C SER A 123 12.21 8.74 10.18
N ARG A 124 13.18 7.90 10.57
CA ARG A 124 13.40 6.59 9.93
C ARG A 124 12.23 5.64 10.17
N LYS A 125 11.65 5.65 11.38
CA LYS A 125 10.46 4.84 11.68
C LYS A 125 9.29 5.20 10.77
N PHE A 126 9.01 6.48 10.56
CA PHE A 126 7.97 6.89 9.60
C PHE A 126 8.27 6.41 8.18
N ARG A 127 9.51 6.60 7.69
CA ARG A 127 9.94 6.14 6.37
C ARG A 127 9.73 4.64 6.20
N ILE A 128 10.12 3.84 7.19
CA ILE A 128 10.02 2.37 7.13
C ILE A 128 8.57 1.91 7.18
N SER A 129 7.73 2.56 7.97
CA SER A 129 6.29 2.28 8.01
C SER A 129 5.65 2.50 6.63
N GLU A 130 6.04 3.59 5.95
CA GLU A 130 5.60 3.84 4.58
C GLU A 130 6.11 2.78 3.60
N CYS A 131 7.38 2.37 3.70
CA CYS A 131 7.94 1.29 2.89
C CYS A 131 7.20 -0.03 3.11
N PHE A 132 6.87 -0.38 4.35
CA PHE A 132 6.10 -1.58 4.66
C PHE A 132 4.70 -1.53 4.05
N ILE A 133 3.94 -0.44 4.27
CA ILE A 133 2.58 -0.28 3.71
C ILE A 133 2.61 -0.35 2.17
N LYS A 134 3.57 0.32 1.52
CA LYS A 134 3.73 0.22 0.05
C LYS A 134 4.04 -1.20 -0.40
N THR A 135 4.87 -1.92 0.35
CA THR A 135 5.23 -3.31 0.02
C THR A 135 4.05 -4.25 0.24
N PHE A 136 3.23 -4.01 1.26
CA PHE A 136 1.98 -4.72 1.48
C PHE A 136 1.02 -4.56 0.30
N TYR A 137 0.80 -3.33 -0.18
CA TYR A 137 -0.07 -3.11 -1.35
C TYR A 137 0.47 -3.78 -2.61
N VAL A 138 1.79 -3.78 -2.84
CA VAL A 138 2.40 -4.53 -3.94
C VAL A 138 2.12 -6.02 -3.83
N CYS A 139 2.17 -6.60 -2.62
CA CYS A 139 1.85 -8.01 -2.42
C CYS A 139 0.37 -8.29 -2.73
N LEU A 140 -0.55 -7.40 -2.30
CA LEU A 140 -1.97 -7.55 -2.60
C LEU A 140 -2.28 -7.44 -4.08
N ASP A 141 -1.71 -6.45 -4.77
CA ASP A 141 -1.93 -6.22 -6.21
C ASP A 141 -1.39 -7.39 -7.07
N ASN A 142 -0.54 -8.26 -6.51
CA ASN A 142 0.06 -9.43 -7.19
C ASN A 142 -0.40 -10.77 -6.60
N ASP A 143 -1.55 -10.78 -5.91
CA ASP A 143 -2.17 -11.96 -5.30
C ASP A 143 -1.26 -12.74 -4.32
N GLN A 144 -0.23 -12.09 -3.76
CA GLN A 144 0.69 -12.67 -2.77
C GLN A 144 0.13 -12.56 -1.34
N LYS A 145 -1.04 -13.15 -1.09
CA LYS A 145 -1.79 -12.99 0.17
C LYS A 145 -1.00 -13.45 1.41
N GLU A 146 -0.34 -14.61 1.35
CA GLU A 146 0.46 -15.13 2.46
C GLU A 146 1.60 -14.18 2.84
N LEU A 147 2.25 -13.58 1.84
CA LEU A 147 3.32 -12.61 2.08
C LEU A 147 2.78 -11.30 2.65
N ALA A 148 1.59 -10.88 2.22
CA ALA A 148 0.90 -9.71 2.76
C ALA A 148 0.49 -9.90 4.23
N GLU A 149 0.02 -11.09 4.61
CA GLU A 149 -0.28 -11.45 6.01
C GLU A 149 0.98 -11.38 6.88
N VAL A 150 2.08 -11.97 6.40
CA VAL A 150 3.38 -11.89 7.08
C VAL A 150 3.84 -10.44 7.24
N LEU A 151 3.63 -9.59 6.23
CA LEU A 151 3.95 -8.16 6.32
C LEU A 151 3.08 -7.43 7.32
N LYS A 152 1.79 -7.76 7.40
CA LYS A 152 0.84 -7.15 8.33
C LYS A 152 1.33 -7.28 9.77
N ASP A 153 1.80 -8.45 10.19
CA ASP A 153 2.35 -8.64 11.55
C ASP A 153 3.57 -7.75 11.83
N ASN A 154 4.44 -7.59 10.83
CA ASN A 154 5.60 -6.69 10.94
C ASN A 154 5.17 -5.23 11.04
N ILE A 155 4.15 -4.84 10.26
CA ILE A 155 3.58 -3.49 10.28
C ILE A 155 2.95 -3.19 11.63
N ASP A 156 2.12 -4.09 12.16
CA ASP A 156 1.45 -3.93 13.45
C ASP A 156 2.50 -3.80 14.58
N SER A 157 3.53 -4.66 14.57
CA SER A 157 4.64 -4.56 15.52
C SER A 157 5.38 -3.22 15.41
N PHE A 158 5.55 -2.69 14.20
CA PHE A 158 6.27 -1.44 13.99
C PHE A 158 5.43 -0.22 14.37
N PHE A 159 4.12 -0.26 14.11
CA PHE A 159 3.20 0.79 14.54
C PHE A 159 3.06 0.87 16.06
N ASN A 160 3.10 -0.25 16.78
CA ASN A 160 3.15 -0.24 18.24
C ASN A 160 4.37 0.56 18.77
N LEU A 161 5.50 0.53 18.06
CA LEU A 161 6.68 1.30 18.44
C LEU A 161 6.54 2.79 18.13
N LEU A 162 5.77 3.15 17.10
CA LEU A 162 5.40 4.54 16.87
C LEU A 162 4.42 5.02 17.95
N GLU A 163 3.37 4.25 18.24
CA GLU A 163 2.38 4.59 19.28
C GLU A 163 3.04 4.81 20.65
N ASN A 164 4.05 4.02 21.01
CA ASN A 164 4.80 4.18 22.26
C ASN A 164 5.58 5.50 22.36
N LEU A 165 5.83 6.18 21.25
CA LEU A 165 6.57 7.46 21.19
C LEU A 165 5.64 8.66 20.99
N LYS A 166 4.32 8.45 20.93
CA LYS A 166 3.36 9.49 20.52
C LYS A 166 3.39 10.77 21.37
N ASP A 167 3.71 10.63 22.65
CA ASP A 167 3.73 11.74 23.60
C ASP A 167 4.99 12.60 23.45
N GLU A 168 6.03 12.06 22.80
CA GLU A 168 7.31 12.72 22.53
C GLU A 168 7.35 13.44 21.18
N TYR A 169 6.32 13.27 20.35
CA TYR A 169 6.30 13.83 19.01
C TYR A 169 6.21 15.35 18.98
N THR A 170 7.05 15.94 18.12
CA THR A 170 6.88 17.32 17.65
C THR A 170 5.55 17.49 16.90
N THR A 171 5.12 18.73 16.70
CA THR A 171 3.89 19.04 15.94
C THR A 171 3.92 18.43 14.53
N GLU A 172 5.06 18.48 13.84
CA GLU A 172 5.22 17.88 12.50
C GLU A 172 5.12 16.35 12.55
N GLU A 173 5.72 15.72 13.55
CA GLU A 173 5.67 14.26 13.74
C GLU A 173 4.26 13.79 14.11
N LYS A 174 3.48 14.58 14.85
CA LYS A 174 2.06 14.28 15.12
C LYS A 174 1.23 14.24 13.84
N VAL A 175 1.49 15.14 12.90
CA VAL A 175 0.84 15.12 11.57
C VAL A 175 1.23 13.85 10.81
N LYS A 176 2.52 13.54 10.73
CA LYS A 176 3.03 12.31 10.07
C LYS A 176 2.46 11.05 10.72
N TYR A 177 2.32 11.05 12.05
CA TYR A 177 1.73 9.95 12.80
C TYR A 177 0.25 9.77 12.46
N LYS A 178 -0.53 10.86 12.39
CA LYS A 178 -1.93 10.82 11.98
C LYS A 178 -2.07 10.26 10.56
N GLU A 179 -1.26 10.74 9.60
CA GLU A 179 -1.24 10.18 8.24
C GLU A 179 -0.92 8.67 8.23
N ALA A 180 0.10 8.26 8.99
CA ALA A 180 0.52 6.86 9.06
C ALA A 180 -0.60 5.97 9.63
N LYS A 181 -1.27 6.42 10.71
CA LYS A 181 -2.39 5.70 11.33
C LYS A 181 -3.58 5.55 10.39
N ILE A 182 -3.86 6.57 9.59
CA ILE A 182 -4.90 6.51 8.56
C ILE A 182 -4.54 5.47 7.49
N ARG A 183 -3.29 5.47 7.00
CA ARG A 183 -2.81 4.46 6.03
C ARG A 183 -2.81 3.04 6.61
N LEU A 184 -2.47 2.86 7.89
CA LEU A 184 -2.60 1.58 8.59
C LEU A 184 -4.05 1.10 8.60
N SER A 185 -4.98 2.00 8.88
CA SER A 185 -6.41 1.67 8.89
C SER A 185 -6.88 1.24 7.49
N PHE A 186 -6.40 1.88 6.42
CA PHE A 186 -6.70 1.44 5.04
C PHE A 186 -6.12 0.08 4.69
N MET A 187 -4.89 -0.18 5.12
CA MET A 187 -4.28 -1.50 4.97
C MET A 187 -5.15 -2.57 5.63
N ASN A 188 -5.60 -2.32 6.86
CA ASN A 188 -6.47 -3.23 7.61
C ASN A 188 -7.85 -3.40 6.98
N ILE A 189 -8.43 -2.34 6.40
CA ILE A 189 -9.66 -2.41 5.59
C ILE A 189 -9.45 -3.35 4.40
N GLN A 190 -8.41 -3.12 3.59
CA GLN A 190 -8.13 -3.93 2.41
C GLN A 190 -7.90 -5.41 2.76
N PHE A 191 -7.13 -5.67 3.82
CA PHE A 191 -6.89 -7.04 4.27
C PHE A 191 -8.19 -7.72 4.72
N SER A 192 -9.00 -7.06 5.54
CA SER A 192 -10.29 -7.59 6.01
C SER A 192 -11.25 -7.90 4.85
N LEU A 193 -11.21 -7.08 3.79
CA LEU A 193 -12.00 -7.30 2.58
C LEU A 193 -11.55 -8.54 1.81
N LEU A 194 -10.24 -8.79 1.72
CA LEU A 194 -9.70 -9.99 1.11
C LEU A 194 -10.07 -11.26 1.88
N GLU A 195 -10.14 -11.18 3.21
CA GLU A 195 -10.61 -12.26 4.07
C GLU A 195 -12.14 -12.41 4.10
N LYS A 196 -12.86 -11.58 3.35
CA LYS A 196 -14.34 -11.49 3.35
C LYS A 196 -14.93 -11.20 4.74
N ASN A 197 -14.16 -10.56 5.62
CA ASN A 197 -14.60 -10.15 6.95
C ASN A 197 -15.15 -8.72 6.94
N TYR A 198 -16.40 -8.57 6.48
CA TYR A 198 -17.04 -7.26 6.29
C TYR A 198 -17.28 -6.51 7.60
N ASN A 199 -17.50 -7.22 8.71
CA ASN A 199 -17.68 -6.58 10.03
C ASN A 199 -16.38 -5.92 10.50
N LEU A 200 -15.26 -6.61 10.34
CA LEU A 200 -13.94 -6.07 10.69
C LEU A 200 -13.55 -4.91 9.74
N CYS A 201 -13.89 -5.02 8.46
CA CYS A 201 -13.75 -3.91 7.52
C CYS A 201 -14.53 -2.66 7.98
N LYS A 202 -15.79 -2.80 8.39
CA LYS A 202 -16.61 -1.69 8.89
C LYS A 202 -16.02 -1.09 10.17
N PHE A 203 -15.49 -1.93 11.05
CA PHE A 203 -14.80 -1.47 12.25
C PHE A 203 -13.59 -0.59 11.91
N TYR A 204 -12.67 -1.06 11.07
CA TYR A 204 -11.49 -0.27 10.68
C TYR A 204 -11.85 0.99 9.89
N GLU A 205 -12.90 0.95 9.08
CA GLU A 205 -13.39 2.14 8.39
C GLU A 205 -13.90 3.21 9.36
N SER A 206 -14.66 2.81 10.38
CA SER A 206 -15.11 3.73 11.43
C SER A 206 -13.94 4.35 12.20
N GLN A 207 -12.86 3.59 12.43
CA GLN A 207 -11.65 4.10 13.09
C GLN A 207 -10.82 5.02 12.18
N ALA A 208 -10.79 4.74 10.89
CA ALA A 208 -10.05 5.52 9.91
C ALA A 208 -10.64 6.91 9.72
N ASN A 209 -11.96 7.07 9.96
CA ASN A 209 -12.72 8.31 9.77
C ASN A 209 -12.30 9.06 8.49
N ILE A 210 -12.37 8.32 7.38
CA ILE A 210 -11.71 8.66 6.10
C ILE A 210 -12.11 10.04 5.62
N LEU A 211 -13.40 10.35 5.75
CA LEU A 211 -14.03 11.54 5.17
C LEU A 211 -13.58 12.81 5.89
N GLU A 212 -13.60 12.80 7.22
CA GLU A 212 -13.10 13.92 8.03
C GLU A 212 -11.60 14.13 7.76
N ASN A 213 -10.83 13.03 7.68
CA ASN A 213 -9.40 13.12 7.40
C ASN A 213 -9.06 13.58 5.97
N ILE A 214 -9.95 13.40 4.98
CA ILE A 214 -9.83 14.03 3.66
C ILE A 214 -10.07 15.54 3.77
N THR A 215 -11.13 15.96 4.46
CA THR A 215 -11.47 17.38 4.64
C THR A 215 -10.37 18.13 5.40
N ASP A 216 -9.79 17.50 6.42
CA ASP A 216 -8.71 18.06 7.22
C ASP A 216 -7.33 18.07 6.51
N GLY A 217 -7.22 17.46 5.33
CA GLY A 217 -5.97 17.39 4.55
C GLY A 217 -4.96 16.35 5.05
N TYR A 218 -5.36 15.39 5.89
CA TYR A 218 -4.50 14.28 6.34
C TYR A 218 -4.50 13.09 5.37
N VAL A 219 -5.42 13.06 4.40
CA VAL A 219 -5.44 12.05 3.32
C VAL A 219 -5.03 12.71 2.02
N LYS A 220 -3.92 12.25 1.44
CA LYS A 220 -3.46 12.72 0.14
C LYS A 220 -4.45 12.29 -0.95
N PRO A 221 -4.63 13.08 -2.03
CA PRO A 221 -5.58 12.76 -3.10
C PRO A 221 -5.42 11.34 -3.66
N ILE A 222 -4.18 10.90 -3.85
CA ILE A 222 -3.86 9.56 -4.37
C ILE A 222 -4.23 8.44 -3.40
N ASP A 223 -4.02 8.65 -2.09
CA ASP A 223 -4.43 7.71 -1.04
C ASP A 223 -5.96 7.62 -1.02
N GLY A 224 -6.63 8.77 -1.09
CA GLY A 224 -8.07 8.91 -1.29
C GLY A 224 -8.61 8.10 -2.46
N PHE A 225 -8.00 8.27 -3.64
CA PHE A 225 -8.40 7.57 -4.86
C PHE A 225 -8.26 6.06 -4.72
N ASN A 226 -7.16 5.58 -4.13
CA ASN A 226 -6.95 4.15 -3.92
C ASN A 226 -8.01 3.54 -2.98
N ILE A 227 -8.44 4.26 -1.94
CA ILE A 227 -9.53 3.82 -1.06
C ILE A 227 -10.84 3.68 -1.83
N ALA A 228 -11.18 4.68 -2.64
CA ALA A 228 -12.38 4.62 -3.47
C ALA A 228 -12.34 3.41 -4.42
N ARG A 229 -11.17 3.14 -5.01
CA ARG A 229 -10.96 1.97 -5.89
C ARG A 229 -11.21 0.65 -5.16
N VAL A 230 -10.72 0.52 -3.92
CA VAL A 230 -10.95 -0.66 -3.07
C VAL A 230 -12.43 -0.86 -2.77
N PHE A 231 -13.13 0.21 -2.37
CA PHE A 231 -14.56 0.15 -2.11
C PHE A 231 -15.36 -0.20 -3.36
N TYR A 232 -14.99 0.34 -4.52
CA TYR A 232 -15.59 -0.02 -5.79
C TYR A 232 -15.39 -1.51 -6.12
N ASN A 233 -14.16 -2.00 -6.08
CA ASN A 233 -13.84 -3.40 -6.40
C ASN A 233 -14.56 -4.36 -5.44
N THR A 234 -14.63 -4.02 -4.16
CA THR A 234 -15.39 -4.78 -3.16
C THR A 234 -16.87 -4.82 -3.50
N GLY A 235 -17.45 -3.66 -3.81
CA GLY A 235 -18.84 -3.56 -4.22
C GLY A 235 -19.15 -4.40 -5.47
N LEU A 236 -18.24 -4.40 -6.46
CA LEU A 236 -18.35 -5.23 -7.66
C LEU A 236 -18.33 -6.72 -7.35
N THR A 237 -17.39 -7.19 -6.51
CA THR A 237 -17.32 -8.58 -6.07
C THR A 237 -18.63 -9.00 -5.38
N LEU A 238 -19.11 -8.20 -4.43
CA LEU A 238 -20.36 -8.47 -3.71
C LEU A 238 -21.59 -8.47 -4.62
N PHE A 239 -21.63 -7.58 -5.62
CA PHE A 239 -22.70 -7.55 -6.61
C PHE A 239 -22.75 -8.86 -7.43
N ASN A 240 -21.58 -9.36 -7.83
CA ASN A 240 -21.43 -10.61 -8.56
C ASN A 240 -21.80 -11.83 -7.68
N GLU A 241 -21.58 -11.74 -6.37
CA GLU A 241 -22.01 -12.72 -5.37
C GLU A 241 -23.49 -12.59 -4.96
N ASN A 242 -24.27 -11.69 -5.61
CA ASN A 242 -25.66 -11.35 -5.26
C ASN A 242 -25.87 -10.79 -3.83
N ASN A 243 -24.82 -10.32 -3.17
CA ASN A 243 -24.94 -9.61 -1.89
C ASN A 243 -25.17 -8.10 -2.14
N LEU A 244 -26.41 -7.78 -2.55
CA LEU A 244 -26.76 -6.44 -3.05
C LEU A 244 -26.76 -5.35 -1.97
N ASP A 245 -27.05 -5.69 -0.71
CA ASP A 245 -27.06 -4.73 0.39
C ASP A 245 -25.66 -4.23 0.71
N GLU A 246 -24.71 -5.15 0.93
CA GLU A 246 -23.32 -4.79 1.20
C GLU A 246 -22.67 -4.14 -0.03
N SER A 247 -22.97 -4.64 -1.24
CA SER A 247 -22.51 -4.04 -2.48
C SER A 247 -22.91 -2.55 -2.57
N TYR A 248 -24.19 -2.24 -2.33
CA TYR A 248 -24.68 -0.86 -2.33
C TYR A 248 -23.92 0.03 -1.32
N ILE A 249 -23.69 -0.48 -0.10
CA ILE A 249 -22.97 0.27 0.95
C ILE A 249 -21.55 0.62 0.50
N PHE A 250 -20.79 -0.35 0.00
CA PHE A 250 -19.41 -0.12 -0.42
C PHE A 250 -19.31 0.82 -1.63
N LEU A 251 -20.20 0.67 -2.62
CA LEU A 251 -20.18 1.56 -3.78
C LEU A 251 -20.57 3.00 -3.42
N LYS A 252 -21.52 3.19 -2.50
CA LYS A 252 -21.88 4.51 -1.99
C LYS A 252 -20.69 5.19 -1.31
N LYS A 253 -19.91 4.43 -0.53
CA LYS A 253 -18.67 4.92 0.08
C LYS A 253 -17.62 5.30 -0.97
N SER A 254 -17.44 4.48 -2.01
CA SER A 254 -16.55 4.82 -3.14
C SER A 254 -16.91 6.19 -3.75
N CYS A 255 -18.18 6.39 -4.10
CA CYS A 255 -18.65 7.67 -4.64
C CYS A 255 -18.39 8.83 -3.68
N PHE A 256 -18.70 8.66 -2.39
CA PHE A 256 -18.57 9.75 -1.42
C PHE A 256 -17.12 10.14 -1.15
N VAL A 257 -16.20 9.17 -1.11
CA VAL A 257 -14.75 9.44 -1.02
C VAL A 257 -14.28 10.24 -2.24
N ILE A 258 -14.70 9.87 -3.45
CA ILE A 258 -14.34 10.60 -4.67
C ILE A 258 -14.86 12.04 -4.64
N GLU A 259 -16.10 12.25 -4.20
CA GLU A 259 -16.69 13.58 -4.09
C GLU A 259 -15.93 14.45 -3.09
N LYS A 260 -15.58 13.90 -1.91
CA LYS A 260 -14.79 14.62 -0.92
C LYS A 260 -13.39 14.99 -1.42
N ILE A 261 -12.76 14.12 -2.20
CA ILE A 261 -11.48 14.43 -2.83
C ILE A 261 -11.64 15.60 -3.81
N ILE A 262 -12.67 15.59 -4.65
CA ILE A 262 -12.94 16.67 -5.62
C ILE A 262 -13.23 18.00 -4.92
N GLU A 263 -13.97 17.98 -3.81
CA GLU A 263 -14.34 19.18 -3.05
C GLU A 263 -13.14 19.84 -2.35
N HIS A 264 -12.21 19.04 -1.82
CA HIS A 264 -11.19 19.52 -0.89
C HIS A 264 -9.75 19.50 -1.43
N ASN A 265 -9.51 18.96 -2.63
CA ASN A 265 -8.16 18.82 -3.17
C ASN A 265 -8.01 19.38 -4.60
N ASP A 266 -6.78 19.71 -4.98
CA ASP A 266 -6.46 20.07 -6.37
C ASP A 266 -6.57 18.83 -7.27
N VAL A 267 -7.70 18.74 -7.98
CA VAL A 267 -8.05 17.62 -8.87
C VAL A 267 -7.02 17.44 -10.00
N LYS A 268 -6.21 18.46 -10.34
CA LYS A 268 -5.18 18.37 -11.38
C LYS A 268 -4.15 17.27 -11.13
N VAL A 269 -3.91 16.90 -9.87
CA VAL A 269 -3.01 15.79 -9.52
C VAL A 269 -3.63 14.46 -9.96
N LEU A 270 -4.95 14.33 -9.86
CA LEU A 270 -5.71 13.11 -10.19
C LEU A 270 -6.15 13.04 -11.64
N GLU A 271 -6.21 14.16 -12.36
CA GLU A 271 -6.49 14.15 -13.81
C GLU A 271 -5.41 13.43 -14.62
N LYS A 272 -4.21 13.26 -14.04
CA LYS A 272 -3.12 12.45 -14.61
C LYS A 272 -3.34 10.94 -14.44
N GLU A 273 -4.22 10.53 -13.52
CA GLU A 273 -4.56 9.13 -13.32
C GLU A 273 -5.62 8.72 -14.36
N GLU A 274 -5.22 7.87 -15.30
CA GLU A 274 -6.01 7.43 -16.47
C GLU A 274 -7.41 6.91 -16.10
N ASN A 275 -7.57 6.43 -14.86
CA ASN A 275 -8.79 5.81 -14.36
C ASN A 275 -9.62 6.67 -13.40
N PHE A 276 -9.17 7.89 -13.04
CA PHE A 276 -9.88 8.70 -12.02
C PHE A 276 -11.31 9.05 -12.45
N LYS A 277 -11.47 9.58 -13.67
CA LYS A 277 -12.79 9.96 -14.23
C LYS A 277 -13.69 8.73 -14.39
N ASN A 278 -13.11 7.58 -14.75
CA ASN A 278 -13.83 6.33 -14.95
C ASN A 278 -14.31 5.70 -13.64
N LEU A 279 -13.57 5.86 -12.53
CA LEU A 279 -13.94 5.25 -11.26
C LEU A 279 -15.25 5.82 -10.70
N ARG A 280 -15.42 7.14 -10.77
CA ARG A 280 -16.65 7.81 -10.32
C ARG A 280 -17.86 7.30 -11.10
N GLN A 281 -17.75 7.30 -12.42
CA GLN A 281 -18.82 6.87 -13.31
C GLN A 281 -19.13 5.39 -13.15
N SER A 282 -18.11 4.55 -13.04
CA SER A 282 -18.26 3.10 -12.83
C SER A 282 -18.94 2.79 -11.50
N SER A 283 -18.56 3.50 -10.42
CA SER A 283 -19.19 3.34 -9.11
C SER A 283 -20.67 3.73 -9.14
N LEU A 284 -21.02 4.86 -9.78
CA LEU A 284 -22.41 5.30 -9.94
C LEU A 284 -23.23 4.32 -10.78
N ASN A 285 -22.69 3.87 -11.91
CA ASN A 285 -23.36 2.90 -12.78
C ASN A 285 -23.67 1.59 -12.05
N LEU A 286 -22.72 1.11 -11.24
CA LEU A 286 -22.90 -0.13 -10.50
C LEU A 286 -23.87 0.05 -9.31
N LEU A 287 -23.89 1.21 -8.65
CA LEU A 287 -24.93 1.56 -7.66
C LEU A 287 -26.32 1.49 -8.26
N ILE A 288 -26.52 2.11 -9.43
CA ILE A 288 -27.80 2.09 -10.14
C ILE A 288 -28.22 0.64 -10.44
N LYS A 289 -27.27 -0.20 -10.91
CA LYS A 289 -27.53 -1.62 -11.15
C LYS A 289 -27.88 -2.39 -9.87
N CYS A 290 -27.23 -2.09 -8.74
CA CYS A 290 -27.59 -2.69 -7.44
C CYS A 290 -29.04 -2.37 -7.09
N CYS A 291 -29.42 -1.10 -7.19
CA CYS A 291 -30.78 -0.65 -6.87
C CYS A 291 -31.83 -1.30 -7.78
N ILE A 292 -31.60 -1.33 -9.10
CA ILE A 292 -32.52 -1.97 -10.05
C ILE A 292 -32.71 -3.45 -9.72
N LYS A 293 -31.62 -4.16 -9.40
CA LYS A 293 -31.63 -5.60 -9.14
C LYS A 293 -32.28 -6.00 -7.81
N LYS A 294 -32.40 -5.08 -6.84
CA LYS A 294 -33.15 -5.33 -5.60
C LYS A 294 -34.66 -5.34 -5.80
N GLU A 295 -35.14 -4.70 -6.87
CA GLU A 295 -36.56 -4.67 -7.29
C GLU A 295 -37.56 -4.17 -6.23
N ASP A 296 -37.10 -3.52 -5.16
CA ASP A 296 -37.98 -2.88 -4.17
C ASP A 296 -38.28 -1.40 -4.53
N PRO A 297 -39.45 -0.87 -4.14
CA PRO A 297 -39.87 0.49 -4.52
C PRO A 297 -38.89 1.60 -4.11
N TYR A 298 -38.24 1.44 -2.96
CA TYR A 298 -37.28 2.42 -2.45
C TYR A 298 -36.00 2.42 -3.30
N SER A 299 -35.49 1.24 -3.63
CA SER A 299 -34.34 1.11 -4.52
C SER A 299 -34.63 1.63 -5.92
N ILE A 300 -35.84 1.44 -6.46
CA ILE A 300 -36.22 2.01 -7.76
C ILE A 300 -36.19 3.55 -7.72
N GLU A 301 -36.76 4.17 -6.69
CA GLU A 301 -36.72 5.63 -6.50
C GLU A 301 -35.27 6.14 -6.38
N GLU A 302 -34.44 5.45 -5.59
CA GLU A 302 -33.03 5.77 -5.43
C GLU A 302 -32.25 5.65 -6.75
N SER A 303 -32.55 4.64 -7.56
CA SER A 303 -31.90 4.46 -8.87
C SER A 303 -32.17 5.64 -9.81
N GLN A 304 -33.37 6.23 -9.76
CA GLN A 304 -33.72 7.40 -10.57
C GLN A 304 -32.95 8.65 -10.10
N LYS A 305 -32.78 8.83 -8.79
CA LYS A 305 -31.96 9.91 -8.22
C LYS A 305 -30.50 9.77 -8.66
N LEU A 306 -29.95 8.57 -8.58
CA LEU A 306 -28.58 8.26 -8.99
C LEU A 306 -28.36 8.42 -10.50
N LEU A 307 -29.35 8.05 -11.33
CA LEU A 307 -29.30 8.25 -12.78
C LEU A 307 -29.21 9.75 -13.12
N ASN A 308 -30.01 10.58 -12.46
CA ASN A 308 -29.96 12.03 -12.63
C ASN A 308 -28.61 12.62 -12.20
N LEU A 309 -27.99 12.07 -11.14
CA LEU A 309 -26.64 12.47 -10.73
C LEU A 309 -25.60 12.06 -11.76
N SER A 310 -25.66 10.83 -12.27
CA SER A 310 -24.76 10.31 -13.32
C SER A 310 -24.77 11.18 -14.58
N LEU A 311 -25.95 11.64 -15.01
CA LEU A 311 -26.08 12.53 -16.18
C LEU A 311 -25.40 13.89 -15.97
N LYS A 312 -25.29 14.37 -14.73
CA LYS A 312 -24.57 15.61 -14.39
C LYS A 312 -23.05 15.43 -14.31
N VAL A 313 -22.59 14.20 -14.06
CA VAL A 313 -21.18 13.85 -13.85
C VAL A 313 -20.49 13.45 -15.16
N THR A 314 -21.26 13.08 -16.19
CA THR A 314 -20.72 12.75 -17.52
C THR A 314 -20.15 14.02 -18.16
N PRO A 315 -18.88 14.04 -18.65
CA PRO A 315 -18.43 15.12 -19.50
C PRO A 315 -19.36 15.19 -20.72
N LEU A 316 -19.69 16.39 -21.19
CA LEU A 316 -20.31 16.59 -22.50
C LEU A 316 -19.34 16.12 -23.61
N THR A 317 -19.17 14.83 -23.79
CA THR A 317 -18.57 14.20 -24.99
C THR A 317 -19.65 13.83 -25.99
N GLN A 318 -20.62 14.73 -26.18
CA GLN A 318 -21.51 14.76 -27.35
C GLN A 318 -21.74 16.21 -27.78
N ASN A 319 -20.69 16.82 -28.34
CA ASN A 319 -20.81 17.93 -29.29
C ASN A 319 -19.83 17.74 -30.45
N ILE A 320 -19.70 16.51 -30.93
CA ILE A 320 -19.22 16.20 -32.29
C ILE A 320 -20.40 15.61 -33.06
N SER A 321 -21.43 16.43 -33.28
CA SER A 321 -22.45 16.20 -34.31
C SER A 321 -23.12 17.52 -34.73
N LYS A 322 -22.33 18.59 -34.82
CA LYS A 322 -22.67 19.82 -35.57
C LYS A 322 -21.43 20.31 -36.31
N ALA A 323 -20.94 19.45 -37.19
CA ALA A 323 -20.15 19.83 -38.35
C ALA A 323 -20.64 18.96 -39.51
N TYR A 324 -21.84 19.30 -39.99
CA TYR A 324 -22.26 19.08 -41.37
C TYR A 324 -22.77 20.41 -41.88
#